data_AF-A0A386H9D0-F1
#
_entry.id   AF-A0A386H9D0-F1
#
_cell.length_a   1.000
_cell.length_b   1.000
_cell.length_c   1.000
_cell.angle_alpha   90.00
_cell.angle_beta   90.00
_cell.angle_gamma   90.00
#
_symmetry.space_group_name_H-M   'P 1'
#
loop_
_entity.id
_entity.type
_entity.pdbx_description
1 polymer ?
#
loop_
_entity_poly.entity_id
_entity_poly.type
_entity_poly.pdbx_seq_one_letter_code
_entity_poly.pdbx_strand_id
1 'polypeptide(L)'
;MTKLLIITLLALVMSAFTFDQHGNGKRFFSPSLESEPSLSILYARDKKSDKVTNECLTEMYPRNLYKYPLRIDRNDIPCIIHCVLRKFGIMSNDGVINIKNYYKRVQSIHRYDPRILISDVGETCAHNINGMNLDHDVCKKAKVFNDCTQLYAISYSEPDEWTFVK
;
A
#
# COMPACT_ATOMS: atom_id res chain seq x y z
N MET A 1 -27.69 -28.68 -65.49
CA MET A 1 -27.73 -27.21 -65.56
C MET A 1 -28.29 -26.65 -64.25
N THR A 2 -27.53 -26.74 -63.14
CA THR A 2 -27.99 -26.38 -61.79
C THR A 2 -26.79 -26.18 -60.84
N LYS A 3 -25.74 -25.47 -61.29
CA LYS A 3 -24.59 -25.09 -60.44
C LYS A 3 -24.08 -23.66 -60.67
N LEU A 4 -24.79 -22.85 -61.46
CA LEU A 4 -24.31 -21.53 -61.88
C LEU A 4 -25.14 -20.36 -61.31
N LEU A 5 -25.85 -20.58 -60.20
CA LEU A 5 -26.76 -19.59 -59.58
C LEU A 5 -26.45 -19.29 -58.11
N ILE A 6 -25.35 -19.81 -57.56
CA ILE A 6 -24.96 -19.62 -56.15
C ILE A 6 -23.80 -18.61 -55.99
N ILE A 7 -23.08 -18.28 -57.07
CA ILE A 7 -21.86 -17.46 -56.98
C ILE A 7 -22.15 -15.94 -57.00
N THR A 8 -23.36 -15.52 -57.39
CA THR A 8 -23.71 -14.08 -57.49
C THR A 8 -24.37 -13.48 -56.25
N LEU A 9 -24.59 -14.25 -55.17
CA LEU A 9 -25.21 -13.74 -53.92
C LEU A 9 -24.21 -13.42 -52.80
N LEU A 10 -22.91 -13.66 -53.02
CA LEU A 10 -21.85 -13.38 -52.04
C LEU A 10 -21.09 -12.05 -52.28
N ALA A 11 -21.44 -11.31 -53.33
CA ALA A 11 -20.71 -10.10 -53.75
C ALA A 11 -21.37 -8.76 -53.34
N LEU A 12 -22.45 -8.76 -52.53
CA LEU A 12 -23.25 -7.55 -52.29
C LEU A 12 -23.51 -7.17 -50.82
N VAL A 13 -22.82 -7.75 -49.82
CA VAL A 13 -23.06 -7.43 -48.39
C VAL A 13 -21.82 -6.94 -47.61
N MET A 14 -20.67 -6.71 -48.24
CA MET A 14 -19.47 -6.24 -47.52
C MET A 14 -18.83 -4.99 -48.14
N SER A 15 -19.63 -4.12 -48.73
CA SER A 15 -19.23 -2.75 -49.13
C SER A 15 -19.81 -1.72 -48.16
N ALA A 16 -19.47 -1.82 -46.87
CA ALA A 16 -19.78 -0.78 -45.90
C ALA A 16 -18.87 -0.80 -44.66
N PHE A 17 -17.54 -0.92 -44.80
CA PHE A 17 -16.61 -0.41 -43.78
C PHE A 17 -15.30 0.00 -44.46
N THR A 18 -15.28 1.21 -45.00
CA THR A 18 -14.04 1.95 -45.26
C THR A 18 -13.37 2.24 -43.92
N PHE A 19 -12.27 1.56 -43.64
CA PHE A 19 -11.39 1.86 -42.52
C PHE A 19 -10.37 2.90 -43.01
N ASP A 20 -10.64 4.17 -42.74
CA ASP A 20 -9.63 5.21 -42.73
C ASP A 20 -9.95 6.17 -41.57
N GLN A 21 -9.21 6.01 -40.47
CA GLN A 21 -8.38 7.09 -39.94
C GLN A 21 -7.68 6.64 -38.66
N HIS A 22 -6.40 6.99 -38.62
CA HIS A 22 -5.60 7.16 -37.43
C HIS A 22 -6.40 7.66 -36.23
N GLY A 23 -6.33 6.92 -35.14
CA GLY A 23 -6.86 7.34 -33.86
C GLY A 23 -6.46 6.31 -32.84
N ASN A 24 -5.23 6.47 -32.34
CA ASN A 24 -4.70 5.74 -31.19
C ASN A 24 -5.73 5.82 -30.06
N GLY A 25 -6.57 4.80 -29.95
CA GLY A 25 -7.47 4.57 -28.84
C GLY A 25 -6.63 4.24 -27.62
N LYS A 26 -5.92 5.23 -27.09
CA LYS A 26 -5.48 5.22 -25.70
C LYS A 26 -6.75 4.95 -24.92
N ARG A 27 -6.85 3.74 -24.38
CA ARG A 27 -7.74 3.46 -23.25
C ARG A 27 -7.42 4.57 -22.26
N PHE A 28 -8.32 5.54 -22.14
CA PHE A 28 -8.33 6.47 -21.03
C PHE A 28 -8.61 5.61 -19.80
N PHE A 29 -7.57 4.96 -19.29
CA PHE A 29 -7.41 4.88 -17.86
C PHE A 29 -7.36 6.34 -17.46
N SER A 30 -8.48 6.89 -16.99
CA SER A 30 -8.39 8.04 -16.10
C SER A 30 -7.50 7.55 -14.97
N PRO A 31 -6.27 8.06 -14.80
CA PRO A 31 -5.68 7.92 -13.49
C PRO A 31 -6.58 8.76 -12.61
N SER A 32 -7.42 8.12 -11.78
CA SER A 32 -7.93 8.79 -10.61
C SER A 32 -6.69 9.23 -9.83
N LEU A 33 -6.25 10.46 -10.09
CA LEU A 33 -4.98 11.04 -9.69
C LEU A 33 -5.08 11.48 -8.24
N GLU A 34 -5.42 10.53 -7.39
CA GLU A 34 -5.64 10.73 -5.98
C GLU A 34 -5.22 9.47 -5.26
N SER A 35 -3.91 9.30 -5.18
CA SER A 35 -3.29 8.13 -4.56
C SER A 35 -3.57 8.10 -3.06
N GLU A 36 -4.10 6.97 -2.59
CA GLU A 36 -4.22 6.69 -1.15
C GLU A 36 -2.82 6.60 -0.52
N PRO A 37 -2.64 7.09 0.73
CA PRO A 37 -1.39 6.92 1.46
C PRO A 37 -1.08 5.44 1.65
N SER A 38 0.18 5.05 1.41
CA SER A 38 0.60 3.65 1.46
C SER A 38 1.77 3.48 2.44
N LEU A 39 1.67 2.45 3.27
CA LEU A 39 2.76 2.04 4.17
C LEU A 39 3.46 0.85 3.52
N SER A 40 4.64 1.11 2.96
CA SER A 40 5.47 0.10 2.28
C SER A 40 6.62 -0.32 3.20
N ILE A 41 7.00 -1.59 3.24
CA ILE A 41 8.22 -1.99 3.96
C ILE A 41 9.43 -1.34 3.27
N LEU A 42 10.34 -0.74 4.05
CA LEU A 42 11.50 0.01 3.54
C LEU A 42 12.36 -0.81 2.55
N TYR A 43 12.37 -2.14 2.71
CA TYR A 43 13.23 -3.05 1.97
C TYR A 43 12.49 -4.17 1.23
N ALA A 44 11.15 -4.14 1.12
CA ALA A 44 10.38 -5.15 0.38
C ALA A 44 8.97 -4.68 -0.02
N ARG A 45 8.45 -5.15 -1.16
CA ARG A 45 7.01 -5.06 -1.43
C ARG A 45 6.30 -6.25 -0.79
N ASP A 46 5.68 -6.04 0.37
CA ASP A 46 4.89 -7.08 1.04
C ASP A 46 3.40 -6.75 1.00
N LYS A 47 2.67 -7.47 0.14
CA LYS A 47 1.22 -7.35 -0.03
C LYS A 47 0.45 -7.54 1.28
N LYS A 48 1.00 -8.30 2.24
CA LYS A 48 0.36 -8.49 3.54
C LYS A 48 0.41 -7.20 4.37
N SER A 49 1.51 -6.46 4.32
CA SER A 49 1.63 -5.11 4.92
C SER A 49 0.62 -4.15 4.32
N ASP A 50 0.52 -4.12 2.98
CA ASP A 50 -0.39 -3.22 2.28
C ASP A 50 -1.84 -3.49 2.70
N LYS A 51 -2.23 -4.77 2.74
CA LYS A 51 -3.57 -5.19 3.19
C LYS A 51 -3.84 -4.75 4.63
N VAL A 52 -2.93 -5.06 5.55
CA VAL A 52 -3.07 -4.73 6.98
C VAL A 52 -3.12 -3.21 7.20
N THR A 53 -2.35 -2.46 6.43
CA THR A 53 -2.37 -0.99 6.45
C THR A 53 -3.74 -0.48 6.02
N ASN A 54 -4.29 -0.98 4.91
CA ASN A 54 -5.62 -0.59 4.44
C ASN A 54 -6.73 -0.93 5.45
N GLU A 55 -6.61 -2.06 6.16
CA GLU A 55 -7.51 -2.38 7.28
C GLU A 55 -7.41 -1.33 8.39
N CYS A 56 -6.20 -0.94 8.80
CA CYS A 56 -5.99 0.10 9.80
C CYS A 56 -6.53 1.47 9.36
N LEU A 57 -6.33 1.85 8.10
CA LEU A 57 -6.89 3.08 7.56
C LEU A 57 -8.41 3.06 7.55
N THR A 58 -9.02 1.91 7.24
CA THR A 58 -10.48 1.76 7.27
C THR A 58 -11.05 1.79 8.69
N GLU A 59 -10.31 1.25 9.68
CA GLU A 59 -10.67 1.32 11.09
C GLU A 59 -10.59 2.76 11.64
N MET A 60 -9.54 3.50 11.28
CA MET A 60 -9.33 4.88 11.75
C MET A 60 -10.16 5.91 10.99
N TYR A 61 -10.39 5.69 9.70
CA TYR A 61 -11.10 6.62 8.81
C TYR A 61 -12.21 5.90 8.04
N PRO A 62 -13.31 5.53 8.71
CA PRO A 62 -14.38 4.80 8.05
C PRO A 62 -15.08 5.64 6.97
N ARG A 63 -15.41 5.01 5.83
CA ARG A 63 -15.89 5.67 4.60
C ARG A 63 -17.20 6.46 4.75
N ASN A 64 -17.98 6.18 5.79
CA ASN A 64 -19.21 6.91 6.09
C ASN A 64 -18.95 8.24 6.83
N LEU A 65 -17.75 8.43 7.40
CA LEU A 65 -17.37 9.62 8.15
C LEU A 65 -16.34 10.48 7.41
N TYR A 66 -15.53 9.89 6.54
CA TYR A 66 -14.44 10.58 5.85
C TYR A 66 -14.63 10.55 4.33
N LYS A 67 -14.32 11.69 3.69
CA LYS A 67 -14.32 11.81 2.24
C LYS A 67 -13.02 11.24 1.67
N TYR A 68 -13.16 10.43 0.63
CA TYR A 68 -12.03 9.91 -0.13
C TYR A 68 -11.77 10.81 -1.34
N PRO A 69 -10.50 11.00 -1.71
CA PRO A 69 -9.29 10.31 -1.23
C PRO A 69 -8.87 10.79 0.15
N LEU A 70 -8.39 9.86 0.96
CA LEU A 70 -8.05 10.14 2.33
C LEU A 70 -6.79 11.02 2.41
N ARG A 71 -6.93 12.20 3.02
CA ARG A 71 -5.78 13.02 3.44
C ARG A 71 -5.45 12.67 4.88
N ILE A 72 -4.39 11.88 5.07
CA ILE A 72 -3.92 11.50 6.42
C ILE A 72 -3.12 12.65 7.02
N ASP A 73 -3.48 13.05 8.24
CA ASP A 73 -2.65 13.96 9.03
C ASP A 73 -1.36 13.25 9.42
N ARG A 74 -0.22 13.96 9.31
CA ARG A 74 1.08 13.44 9.75
C ARG A 74 1.09 13.11 11.25
N ASN A 75 0.20 13.71 12.04
CA ASN A 75 0.02 13.42 13.45
C ASN A 75 -0.62 12.06 13.73
N ASP A 76 -1.35 11.48 12.76
CA ASP A 76 -2.03 10.19 12.91
C ASP A 76 -1.12 8.99 12.58
N ILE A 77 0.01 9.26 11.92
CA ILE A 77 1.03 8.28 11.54
C ILE A 77 1.43 7.35 12.69
N PRO A 78 1.77 7.84 13.90
CA PRO A 78 2.17 6.98 15.00
C PRO A 78 1.09 5.94 15.34
N CYS A 79 -0.19 6.33 15.28
CA CYS A 79 -1.31 5.42 15.57
C CYS A 79 -1.58 4.45 14.41
N ILE A 80 -1.36 4.85 13.16
CA ILE A 80 -1.41 3.92 12.02
C ILE A 80 -0.34 2.83 12.17
N ILE A 81 0.90 3.22 12.52
CA ILE A 81 1.98 2.27 12.81
C ILE A 81 1.58 1.35 13.96
N HIS A 82 1.06 1.89 15.06
CA HIS A 82 0.59 1.10 16.20
C HIS A 82 -0.45 0.06 15.78
N CYS A 83 -1.46 0.46 15.00
CA CYS A 83 -2.47 -0.46 14.49
C CYS A 83 -1.85 -1.59 13.65
N VAL A 84 -0.90 -1.27 12.77
CA VAL A 84 -0.19 -2.25 11.94
C VAL A 84 0.61 -3.23 12.80
N LEU A 85 1.44 -2.72 13.73
CA LEU A 85 2.22 -3.54 14.66
C LEU A 85 1.32 -4.44 15.51
N ARG A 86 0.16 -3.93 15.93
CA ARG A 86 -0.85 -4.68 16.66
C ARG A 86 -1.44 -5.82 15.84
N LYS A 87 -1.84 -5.56 14.59
CA LYS A 87 -2.39 -6.61 13.70
C LYS A 87 -1.37 -7.69 13.37
N PHE A 88 -0.08 -7.37 13.37
CA PHE A 88 1.00 -8.36 13.27
C PHE A 88 1.37 -9.04 14.60
N GLY A 89 0.74 -8.64 15.71
CA GLY A 89 1.03 -9.15 17.04
C GLY A 89 2.41 -8.76 17.57
N ILE A 90 3.07 -7.78 16.95
CA ILE A 90 4.37 -7.24 17.37
C ILE A 90 4.19 -6.33 18.58
N MET A 91 3.04 -5.68 18.70
CA MET A 91 2.70 -4.81 19.82
C MET A 91 1.30 -5.15 20.36
N SER A 92 1.07 -5.05 21.66
CA SER A 92 -0.27 -5.14 22.24
C SER A 92 -1.01 -3.79 22.16
N ASN A 93 -2.31 -3.80 22.52
CA ASN A 93 -3.07 -2.55 22.68
C ASN A 93 -2.40 -1.61 23.70
N ASP A 94 -1.84 -2.17 24.78
CA ASP A 94 -1.18 -1.42 25.86
C ASP A 94 0.29 -1.09 25.55
N GLY A 95 0.75 -1.30 24.31
CA GLY A 95 2.10 -0.94 23.89
C GLY A 95 3.21 -1.90 24.34
N VAL A 96 2.88 -3.13 24.76
CA VAL A 96 3.86 -4.18 25.08
C VAL A 96 4.38 -4.78 23.78
N ILE A 97 5.71 -4.80 23.60
CA ILE A 97 6.35 -5.31 22.38
C ILE A 97 6.64 -6.81 22.52
N ASN A 98 6.13 -7.61 21.58
CA ASN A 98 6.45 -9.03 21.46
C ASN A 98 7.57 -9.22 20.44
N ILE A 99 8.80 -9.30 20.95
CA ILE A 99 9.99 -9.35 20.11
C ILE A 99 10.05 -10.62 19.24
N LYS A 100 9.52 -11.74 19.73
CA LYS A 100 9.44 -12.99 18.96
C LYS A 100 8.58 -12.83 17.71
N ASN A 101 7.48 -12.09 17.81
CA ASN A 101 6.63 -11.80 16.66
C ASN A 101 7.27 -10.81 15.70
N TYR A 102 8.05 -9.84 16.20
CA TYR A 102 8.89 -8.97 15.36
C TYR A 102 9.87 -9.81 14.51
N TYR A 103 10.65 -10.71 15.12
CA TYR A 103 11.62 -11.51 14.37
C TYR A 103 10.95 -12.46 13.36
N LYS A 104 9.84 -13.09 13.73
CA LYS A 104 9.03 -13.86 12.77
C LYS A 104 8.57 -13.01 11.59
N ARG A 105 8.20 -11.75 11.85
CA ARG A 105 7.77 -10.83 10.81
C ARG A 105 8.91 -10.48 9.87
N VAL A 106 10.07 -10.06 10.40
CA VAL A 106 11.29 -9.80 9.62
C VAL A 106 11.63 -11.00 8.74
N GLN A 107 11.63 -12.20 9.31
CA GLN A 107 11.92 -13.43 8.56
C GLN A 107 10.90 -13.72 7.46
N SER A 108 9.62 -13.43 7.68
CA SER A 108 8.57 -13.60 6.67
C SER A 108 8.72 -12.65 5.49
N ILE A 109 9.21 -11.44 5.75
CA ILE A 109 9.41 -10.38 4.74
C ILE A 109 10.65 -10.69 3.90
N HIS A 110 11.72 -11.13 4.55
CA HIS A 110 13.02 -11.39 3.94
C HIS A 110 13.27 -12.86 3.62
N ARG A 111 12.20 -13.67 3.47
CA ARG A 111 12.29 -15.12 3.29
C ARG A 111 13.24 -15.56 2.16
N TYR A 112 13.43 -14.70 1.15
CA TYR A 112 14.27 -14.96 -0.02
C TYR A 112 15.54 -14.11 -0.07
N ASP A 113 15.82 -13.27 0.94
CA ASP A 113 17.05 -12.48 1.01
C ASP A 113 18.02 -13.07 2.05
N PRO A 114 19.04 -13.84 1.61
CA PRO A 114 20.00 -14.46 2.52
C PRO A 114 20.94 -13.44 3.20
N ARG A 115 20.94 -12.17 2.77
CA ARG A 115 21.79 -11.12 3.33
C ARG A 115 21.21 -10.51 4.61
N ILE A 116 19.92 -10.77 4.88
CA ILE A 116 19.25 -10.27 6.06
C ILE A 116 19.56 -11.21 7.21
N LEU A 117 20.64 -10.92 7.93
CA LEU A 117 20.83 -11.45 9.27
C LEU A 117 19.80 -10.78 10.19
N ILE A 118 18.96 -11.59 10.83
CA ILE A 118 18.10 -11.12 11.92
C ILE A 118 19.04 -10.76 13.07
N SER A 119 19.40 -9.49 13.16
CA SER A 119 20.25 -8.94 14.21
C SER A 119 19.43 -8.60 15.46
N ASP A 120 20.12 -8.49 16.60
CA ASP A 120 19.55 -8.11 17.90
C ASP A 120 19.04 -6.66 17.96
N VAL A 121 18.91 -6.00 16.80
CA VAL A 121 18.36 -4.64 16.64
C VAL A 121 16.99 -4.55 17.29
N GLY A 122 16.13 -5.55 17.10
CA GLY A 122 14.80 -5.55 17.69
C GLY A 122 14.83 -5.53 19.22
N GLU A 123 15.65 -6.36 19.85
CA GLU A 123 15.81 -6.39 21.31
C GLU A 123 16.40 -5.09 21.84
N THR A 124 17.43 -4.57 21.17
CA THR A 124 18.06 -3.29 21.52
C THR A 124 17.05 -2.14 21.46
N CYS A 125 16.26 -2.06 20.39
CA CYS A 125 15.21 -1.06 20.23
C CYS A 125 14.13 -1.19 21.31
N ALA A 126 13.66 -2.42 21.58
CA ALA A 126 12.65 -2.65 22.61
C ALA A 126 13.16 -2.27 24.02
N HIS A 127 14.42 -2.59 24.34
CA HIS A 127 15.05 -2.22 25.60
C HIS A 127 15.17 -0.71 25.77
N ASN A 128 15.69 -0.01 24.75
CA ASN A 128 15.85 1.44 24.78
C ASN A 128 14.53 2.18 24.98
N ILE A 129 13.45 1.69 24.38
CA ILE A 129 12.12 2.28 24.48
C ILE A 129 11.54 2.14 25.89
N ASN A 130 11.82 1.04 26.60
CA ASN A 130 11.39 0.87 27.99
C ASN A 130 12.08 1.87 28.94
N GLY A 131 13.22 2.42 28.55
CA GLY A 131 13.88 3.53 29.26
C GLY A 131 13.24 4.91 28.98
N MET A 132 12.28 4.99 28.07
CA MET A 132 11.59 6.24 27.72
C MET A 132 10.27 6.35 28.47
N ASN A 133 9.89 7.57 28.87
CA ASN A 133 8.59 7.85 29.49
C ASN A 133 7.47 7.90 28.43
N LEU A 134 7.15 6.74 27.84
CA LEU A 134 6.16 6.58 26.76
C LEU A 134 5.02 5.63 27.13
N ASP A 135 4.89 5.25 28.40
CA ASP A 135 3.94 4.22 28.84
C ASP A 135 2.47 4.61 28.60
N HIS A 136 2.18 5.91 28.55
CA HIS A 136 0.84 6.42 28.30
C HIS A 136 0.55 6.75 26.82
N ASP A 137 1.55 6.71 25.94
CA ASP A 137 1.41 7.05 24.51
C ASP A 137 1.89 5.89 23.63
N VAL A 138 0.99 4.91 23.47
CA VAL A 138 1.24 3.68 22.72
C VAL A 138 1.51 3.95 21.23
N CYS A 139 0.92 5.02 20.68
CA CYS A 139 1.13 5.42 19.28
C CYS A 139 2.55 5.96 19.07
N LYS A 140 3.01 6.86 19.96
CA LYS A 140 4.38 7.35 19.92
C LYS A 140 5.39 6.25 20.19
N LYS A 141 5.11 5.34 21.13
CA LYS A 141 5.93 4.16 21.40
C LYS A 141 6.08 3.28 20.16
N ALA A 142 4.99 3.04 19.43
CA ALA A 142 5.00 2.29 18.17
C ALA A 142 5.85 2.96 17.10
N LYS A 143 5.74 4.29 16.94
CA LYS A 143 6.56 5.05 16.00
C LYS A 143 8.05 4.95 16.33
N VAL A 144 8.42 5.17 17.58
CA VAL A 144 9.84 5.07 18.00
C VAL A 144 10.39 3.66 17.75
N PHE A 145 9.60 2.62 18.01
CA PHE A 145 10.00 1.24 17.70
C PHE A 145 10.18 1.02 16.20
N ASN A 146 9.24 1.49 15.39
CA ASN A 146 9.35 1.38 13.93
C ASN A 146 10.55 2.15 13.38
N ASP A 147 10.80 3.37 13.86
CA ASP A 147 11.92 4.20 13.41
C ASP A 147 13.27 3.57 13.78
N CYS A 148 13.36 2.96 14.97
CA CYS A 148 14.56 2.27 15.44
C CYS A 148 14.83 0.98 14.66
N THR A 149 13.79 0.19 14.38
CA THR A 149 13.92 -1.09 13.66
C THR A 149 13.92 -0.94 12.14
N GLN A 150 13.42 0.20 11.64
CA GLN A 150 13.18 0.48 10.23
C GLN A 150 12.33 -0.60 9.52
N LEU A 151 11.41 -1.22 10.26
CA LEU A 151 10.59 -2.31 9.75
C LEU A 151 9.65 -1.84 8.62
N TYR A 152 9.03 -0.67 8.78
CA TYR A 152 8.14 -0.08 7.80
C TYR A 152 8.60 1.31 7.39
N ALA A 153 8.55 1.60 6.10
CA ALA A 153 8.60 2.94 5.56
C ALA A 153 7.18 3.46 5.33
N ILE A 154 7.02 4.76 5.40
CA ILE A 154 5.72 5.38 5.18
C ILE A 154 5.87 6.34 4.03
N SER A 155 5.25 6.01 2.90
CA SER A 155 5.29 6.79 1.69
C SER A 155 3.96 7.50 1.49
N TYR A 156 4.03 8.81 1.39
CA TYR A 156 2.95 9.63 0.89
C TYR A 156 3.25 9.94 -0.56
N SER A 157 2.31 9.65 -1.42
CA SER A 157 2.23 10.32 -2.70
C SER A 157 1.49 11.63 -2.44
N GLU A 158 2.26 12.72 -2.39
CA GLU A 158 1.67 14.05 -2.40
C GLU A 158 0.91 14.20 -3.71
N PRO A 159 -0.34 14.69 -3.71
CA PRO A 159 -1.00 15.02 -4.96
C PRO A 159 -0.12 16.06 -5.65
N ASP A 160 0.36 15.75 -6.86
CA ASP A 160 1.26 16.63 -7.62
C ASP A 160 0.76 18.07 -7.50
N GLU A 161 1.59 18.96 -6.94
CA GLU A 161 1.34 20.39 -6.99
C GLU A 161 1.10 20.73 -8.46
N TRP A 162 -0.12 21.15 -8.79
CA TRP A 162 -0.44 21.64 -10.11
C TRP A 162 0.43 22.89 -10.32
N THR A 163 1.58 22.74 -10.95
CA THR A 163 2.25 23.87 -11.60
C THR A 163 1.27 24.36 -12.65
N PHE A 164 0.56 25.45 -12.34
CA PHE A 164 -0.08 26.27 -13.34
C PHE A 164 1.02 26.73 -14.28
N VAL A 165 1.21 26.00 -15.38
CA VAL A 165 1.90 26.51 -16.54
C VAL A 165 1.00 27.63 -17.05
N LYS A 166 1.41 28.86 -16.76
CA LYS A 166 0.84 30.09 -17.33
C LYS A 166 1.00 30.10 -18.85
#